data_AF-A0A9R1DBN6-F1
#
_entry.id   AF-A0A9R1DBN6-F1
#
_cell.length_a   1.000
_cell.length_b   1.000
_cell.length_c   1.000
_cell.angle_alpha   90.00
_cell.angle_beta   90.00
_cell.angle_gamma   90.00
#
_symmetry.space_group_name_H-M   'P 1'
#
loop_
_entity.id
_entity.type
_entity.pdbx_description
1 polymer ?
#
loop_
_entity_poly.entity_id
_entity_poly.type
_entity_poly.pdbx_seq_one_letter_code
_entity_poly.pdbx_strand_id
1 'polypeptide(L)'
;MSEFAPIFIYLVIISLVSLIPLGVPFLFASNSSIYLEKLSAYECGSDPSSDARSRFDIQFYPVPILFIIPDPEVTFSFPWEYLLTRLICLDLGP
;
A
#
# COMPACT_ATOMS: atom_id res chain seq x y z
N MET A 1 -19.09 16.55 9.85
CA MET A 1 -19.19 15.09 9.53
C MET A 1 -19.69 14.82 8.11
N SER A 2 -20.57 15.66 7.54
CA SER A 2 -20.98 15.56 6.11
C SER A 2 -19.86 15.80 5.10
N GLU A 3 -18.80 16.51 5.50
CA GLU A 3 -17.64 16.81 4.64
C GLU A 3 -16.81 15.58 4.28
N PHE A 4 -16.84 14.53 5.10
CA PHE A 4 -16.13 13.26 4.82
C PHE A 4 -16.99 12.26 4.03
N ALA A 5 -18.30 12.49 3.93
CA ALA A 5 -19.20 11.65 3.13
C ALA A 5 -18.74 11.45 1.67
N PRO A 6 -18.31 12.49 0.92
CA PRO A 6 -17.82 12.29 -0.45
C PRO A 6 -16.56 11.42 -0.53
N ILE A 7 -15.67 11.50 0.45
CA ILE A 7 -14.42 10.71 0.50
C ILE A 7 -14.76 9.23 0.69
N PHE A 8 -15.68 8.92 1.61
CA PHE A 8 -16.13 7.55 1.84
C PHE A 8 -16.83 6.95 0.62
N ILE A 9 -17.70 7.74 -0.04
CA ILE A 9 -18.38 7.31 -1.27
C ILE A 9 -17.35 7.01 -2.37
N TYR A 10 -16.33 7.84 -2.53
CA TYR A 10 -15.27 7.62 -3.50
C TYR A 10 -14.51 6.31 -3.23
N LEU A 11 -14.15 6.02 -1.98
CA LEU A 11 -13.49 4.77 -1.59
C LEU A 11 -14.32 3.52 -1.94
N VAL A 12 -15.64 3.58 -1.75
CA VAL A 12 -16.54 2.49 -2.12
C VAL A 12 -16.58 2.31 -3.64
N ILE A 13 -16.70 3.42 -4.39
CA ILE A 13 -16.76 3.38 -5.86
C ILE A 13 -15.47 2.79 -6.44
N ILE A 14 -14.28 3.24 -6.02
CA ILE A 14 -13.02 2.71 -6.55
C ILE A 14 -12.84 1.22 -6.24
N SER A 15 -13.27 0.79 -5.05
CA SER A 15 -13.22 -0.62 -4.65
C SER A 15 -14.11 -1.47 -5.56
N LEU A 16 -15.36 -1.05 -5.78
CA LEU A 16 -16.29 -1.73 -6.68
C LEU A 16 -15.79 -1.77 -8.13
N VAL A 17 -15.24 -0.66 -8.62
CA VAL A 17 -14.69 -0.59 -9.98
C VAL A 17 -13.47 -1.50 -10.12
N SER A 18 -12.60 -1.61 -9.09
CA SER A 18 -11.43 -2.50 -9.13
C SER A 18 -11.78 -3.99 -9.20
N LEU A 19 -12.98 -4.38 -8.72
CA LEU A 19 -13.46 -5.75 -8.80
C LEU A 19 -13.85 -6.15 -10.22
N ILE A 20 -14.15 -5.20 -11.11
CA ILE A 20 -14.51 -5.48 -12.51
C ILE A 20 -13.35 -6.17 -13.26
N PRO A 21 -12.13 -5.58 -13.35
CA PRO A 21 -11.02 -6.25 -14.02
C PRO A 21 -10.52 -7.50 -13.29
N LEU A 22 -10.79 -7.65 -11.98
CA LEU A 22 -10.53 -8.88 -11.25
C LEU A 22 -11.53 -9.99 -11.60
N GLY A 23 -12.82 -9.66 -11.76
CA GLY A 23 -13.91 -10.63 -11.97
C GLY A 23 -14.16 -10.98 -13.44
N VAL A 24 -13.99 -10.04 -14.36
CA VAL A 24 -14.22 -10.24 -15.80
C VAL A 24 -13.39 -11.42 -16.35
N PRO A 25 -12.09 -11.58 -16.04
CA PRO A 25 -11.31 -12.72 -16.50
C PRO A 25 -11.88 -14.06 -16.05
N PHE A 26 -12.52 -14.17 -14.88
CA PHE A 26 -13.13 -15.43 -14.43
C PHE A 26 -14.37 -15.82 -15.25
N LEU A 27 -15.12 -14.86 -15.77
CA LEU A 27 -16.30 -15.13 -16.60
C LEU A 27 -15.92 -15.56 -18.02
N PHE A 28 -14.82 -15.03 -18.56
CA PHE A 28 -14.32 -15.37 -19.89
C PHE A 28 -13.24 -16.46 -19.89
N ALA A 29 -12.69 -16.83 -18.72
CA ALA A 29 -11.72 -17.89 -18.61
C ALA A 29 -12.36 -19.23 -18.98
N SER A 30 -11.91 -19.82 -20.09
CA SER A 30 -12.22 -21.21 -20.42
C SER A 30 -11.54 -22.10 -19.38
N ASN A 31 -12.33 -22.83 -18.59
CA ASN A 31 -11.86 -23.67 -17.49
C ASN A 31 -11.27 -25.00 -18.02
N SER A 32 -10.40 -24.91 -19.02
CA SER A 32 -9.78 -26.06 -19.67
C SER A 32 -8.62 -26.56 -18.80
N SER A 33 -8.89 -27.67 -18.11
CA SER A 33 -8.01 -28.51 -17.28
C SER A 33 -7.14 -27.77 -16.26
N ILE A 34 -7.48 -27.95 -14.98
CA ILE A 34 -6.61 -27.65 -13.85
C ILE A 34 -5.66 -28.85 -13.71
N TYR A 35 -4.49 -28.75 -14.33
CA TYR A 35 -3.41 -29.75 -14.16
C TYR A 35 -2.48 -29.31 -13.03
N LEU A 36 -1.90 -30.26 -12.29
CA LEU A 36 -1.04 -29.96 -11.13
C LEU A 36 0.15 -29.09 -11.49
N GLU A 37 0.75 -29.27 -12.68
CA GLU A 37 1.88 -28.45 -13.15
C GLU A 37 1.47 -26.99 -13.45
N LYS A 38 0.18 -26.70 -13.65
CA LYS A 38 -0.33 -25.31 -13.84
C LYS A 38 -0.36 -24.55 -12.52
N LEU A 39 -0.54 -25.31 -11.44
CA LEU A 39 -0.71 -24.81 -10.08
C LEU A 39 0.61 -24.80 -9.30
N SER A 40 1.63 -25.52 -9.77
CA SER A 40 2.96 -25.50 -9.16
C SER A 40 3.65 -24.15 -9.38
N ALA A 41 4.49 -23.75 -8.42
CA ALA A 41 5.34 -22.58 -8.55
C ALA A 41 6.22 -22.69 -9.79
N TYR A 42 6.41 -21.59 -10.51
CA TYR A 42 7.23 -21.57 -11.71
C TYR A 42 8.72 -21.51 -11.32
N GLU A 43 9.42 -22.63 -11.50
CA GLU A 43 10.89 -22.72 -11.37
C GLU A 43 11.48 -23.55 -12.53
N CYS A 44 11.05 -23.25 -13.76
CA CYS A 44 11.53 -23.92 -14.99
C CYS A 44 11.46 -25.46 -14.94
N GLY A 45 10.38 -26.03 -14.38
CA GLY A 45 10.19 -27.48 -14.27
C GLY A 45 10.94 -28.15 -13.11
N SER A 46 11.53 -27.36 -12.21
CA SER A 46 12.14 -27.84 -10.97
C SER A 46 11.18 -27.62 -9.79
N ASP A 47 11.25 -28.50 -8.78
CA ASP A 47 10.54 -28.29 -7.53
C ASP A 47 11.08 -27.04 -6.81
N PRO A 48 10.21 -26.18 -6.27
CA PRO A 48 10.64 -24.94 -5.67
C PRO A 48 11.55 -25.18 -4.47
N SER A 49 12.82 -24.80 -4.62
CA SER A 49 13.90 -25.16 -3.71
C SER A 49 14.14 -24.08 -2.65
N SER A 50 13.10 -23.65 -1.94
CA SER A 50 13.26 -22.69 -0.84
C SER A 50 12.27 -22.93 0.28
N ASP A 51 12.79 -23.07 1.50
CA ASP A 51 11.99 -22.91 2.71
C ASP A 51 11.46 -21.47 2.76
N ALA A 52 10.14 -21.31 2.81
CA ALA A 52 9.47 -20.01 2.92
C ALA A 52 9.81 -19.27 4.23
N ARG A 53 10.50 -19.94 5.16
CA ARG A 53 10.99 -19.39 6.44
C ARG A 53 12.47 -19.03 6.43
N SER A 54 13.15 -19.15 5.28
CA SER A 54 14.53 -18.67 5.16
C SER A 54 14.59 -17.15 5.36
N ARG A 55 15.67 -16.67 5.96
CA ARG A 55 15.86 -15.23 6.18
C ARG A 55 16.29 -14.59 4.87
N PHE A 56 15.57 -13.56 4.46
CA PHE A 56 16.00 -12.67 3.38
C PHE A 56 17.23 -11.87 3.81
N ASP A 57 18.03 -11.43 2.84
CA ASP A 57 19.23 -10.65 3.09
C ASP A 57 18.93 -9.39 3.90
N ILE A 58 19.85 -9.06 4.82
CA ILE A 58 19.75 -7.89 5.69
C ILE A 58 19.63 -6.57 4.89
N GLN A 59 20.05 -6.57 3.63
CA GLN A 59 20.06 -5.40 2.75
C GLN A 59 18.66 -4.82 2.46
N PHE A 60 17.59 -5.59 2.67
CA PHE A 60 16.22 -5.12 2.49
C PHE A 60 15.63 -4.44 3.73
N TYR A 61 16.26 -4.58 4.91
CA TYR A 61 15.76 -3.99 6.16
C TYR A 61 15.97 -2.46 6.29
N PRO A 62 17.05 -1.84 5.77
CA PRO A 62 17.24 -0.40 5.88
C PRO A 62 16.13 0.43 5.23
N VAL A 63 15.52 -0.04 4.14
CA VAL A 63 14.46 0.69 3.41
C VAL A 63 13.22 0.95 4.27
N PRO A 64 12.55 -0.07 4.86
CA PRO A 64 11.40 0.16 5.73
C PRO A 64 11.78 0.89 7.03
N ILE A 65 12.96 0.63 7.59
CA ILE A 65 13.42 1.32 8.80
C ILE A 65 13.57 2.83 8.55
N LEU A 66 14.14 3.21 7.40
CA LEU A 66 14.27 4.60 6.98
C LEU A 66 12.92 5.28 6.71
N PHE A 67 11.86 4.51 6.38
CA PHE A 67 10.52 5.06 6.24
C PHE A 67 9.81 5.19 7.59
N ILE A 68 9.96 4.21 8.49
CA ILE A 68 9.29 4.15 9.79
C ILE A 68 9.82 5.19 10.78
N ILE A 69 11.13 5.45 10.80
CA ILE A 69 11.74 6.37 11.77
C ILE A 69 11.30 7.84 11.59
N PRO A 70 11.35 8.45 10.38
CA PRO A 70 10.98 9.85 10.20
C PRO A 70 9.46 10.09 10.09
N ASP A 71 8.64 9.06 9.83
CA ASP A 71 7.18 9.18 9.73
C ASP A 71 6.53 9.90 10.94
N PRO A 72 6.85 9.55 12.20
CA PRO A 72 6.38 10.30 13.36
C PRO A 72 7.00 11.69 13.46
N GLU A 73 8.25 11.90 13.03
CA GLU A 73 8.92 13.22 13.08
C GLU A 73 8.17 14.25 12.23
N VAL A 74 7.70 13.85 11.03
CA VAL A 74 6.89 14.71 10.17
C VAL A 74 5.57 15.07 10.86
N THR A 75 4.91 14.10 11.49
CA THR A 75 3.65 14.33 12.21
C THR A 75 3.84 15.31 13.39
N PHE A 76 4.98 15.23 14.10
CA PHE A 76 5.31 16.14 15.19
C PHE A 76 5.80 17.52 14.72
N SER A 77 6.39 17.62 13.52
CA SER A 77 6.84 18.89 12.95
C SER A 77 5.68 19.76 12.44
N PHE A 78 4.58 19.15 11.98
CA PHE A 78 3.42 19.89 11.44
C PHE A 78 2.78 20.91 12.40
N PRO A 79 2.51 20.58 13.68
CA PRO A 79 1.99 21.55 14.65
C PRO A 79 2.92 22.74 14.89
N TRP A 80 4.24 22.52 14.82
CA TRP A 80 5.23 23.56 15.04
C TRP A 80 5.22 24.61 13.93
N GLU A 81 5.10 24.20 12.67
CA GLU A 81 4.95 25.13 11.52
C GLU A 81 3.72 26.02 11.65
N TYR A 82 2.60 25.42 12.06
CA TYR A 82 1.36 26.17 12.30
C TYR A 82 1.52 27.20 13.42
N LEU A 83 2.19 26.82 14.52
CA LEU A 83 2.46 27.69 15.65
C LEU A 83 3.41 28.84 15.28
N LEU A 84 4.52 28.53 14.59
CA LEU A 84 5.48 29.52 14.13
C LEU A 84 4.83 30.57 13.23
N THR A 85 4.01 30.12 12.27
CA THR A 85 3.28 31.02 11.37
C THR A 85 2.35 31.95 12.15
N ARG A 86 1.67 31.44 13.18
CA ARG A 86 0.81 32.24 14.07
C ARG A 86 1.60 33.25 14.90
N LEU A 87 2.75 32.86 15.43
CA LEU A 87 3.61 33.74 16.22
C LEU A 87 4.18 34.88 15.37
N ILE A 88 4.68 34.57 14.17
CA ILE A 88 5.21 35.56 13.23
C ILE A 88 4.12 36.57 12.82
N CYS A 89 2.90 36.11 12.55
CA CYS A 89 1.78 37.00 12.25
C CYS A 89 1.34 37.88 13.43
N LEU A 90 1.54 37.42 14.68
CA LEU A 90 1.22 38.19 15.89
C LEU A 90 2.28 39.24 16.21
N ASP A 91 3.56 38.94 15.99
CA ASP A 91 4.67 39.88 16.23
C ASP A 91 4.83 40.94 15.13
N LEU A 92 4.42 40.64 13.89
CA LEU A 92 4.54 41.60 12.78
C LEU A 92 3.27 42.42 12.52
N GLY A 93 2.10 42.01 13.00
CA GLY A 93 0.82 42.68 12.70
C GLY A 93 0.55 42.84 11.18
N PRO A 94 -0.62 43.33 10.76
CA PRO A 94 -0.72 44.01 9.48
C PRO A 94 0.08 45.32 9.46
#